data_AF-A0AAD8QUI4-F1
#
_entry.id   AF-A0AAD8QUI4-F1
#
_cell.length_a   1.000
_cell.length_b   1.000
_cell.length_c   1.000
_cell.angle_alpha   90.00
_cell.angle_beta   90.00
_cell.angle_gamma   90.00
#
_symmetry.space_group_name_H-M   'P 1'
#
loop_
_entity.id
_entity.type
_entity.pdbx_description
1 polymer ?
#
loop_
_entity_poly.entity_id
_entity_poly.type
_entity_poly.pdbx_seq_one_letter_code
_entity_poly.pdbx_strand_id
1 'polypeptide(L)'
;MGLPHTTVLIFGLLCVFQPSHSSSDNDFTKVRAVNLGGWLVVEGWIKPALFDGIPNGDMLDGTQVQLKSVGVQKYVSAAGGGGGSVAVDQDVASSWETFKLWRVSDSEFQFRSLSGQFLTRSNDDVISATTDSPGDSETFFIERNNSLLHIKLLNGSYLQVTNNNQFTSNYRSQPGWGDGMATFEMTIVANYLHGDYQLANGYGPVQAKSVLTEHRKSFVTVKDFHLLSQSKINAVRIPVGWWIAYDPDPPAPFVGGSLDNLDRAFHWAQ
;
A
#
# COMPACT_ATOMS: atom_id res chain seq x y z
N MET A 1 -40.91 82.87 -13.53
CA MET A 1 -40.98 81.53 -14.16
C MET A 1 -39.74 81.41 -15.04
N GLY A 2 -38.68 80.67 -14.73
CA GLY A 2 -38.49 79.52 -13.85
C GLY A 2 -37.64 78.53 -14.66
N LEU A 3 -36.32 78.76 -14.72
CA LEU A 3 -35.34 77.86 -15.35
C LEU A 3 -35.28 76.53 -14.59
N PRO A 4 -35.15 75.38 -15.27
CA PRO A 4 -34.62 74.19 -14.64
C PRO A 4 -33.14 74.01 -15.01
N HIS A 5 -32.31 74.03 -13.97
CA HIS A 5 -31.00 73.40 -13.95
C HIS A 5 -31.16 71.89 -14.09
N THR A 6 -30.35 71.23 -14.93
CA THR A 6 -29.97 69.84 -14.62
C THR A 6 -28.52 69.56 -15.00
N THR A 7 -27.82 69.09 -13.97
CA THR A 7 -26.42 68.77 -13.76
C THR A 7 -25.88 67.69 -14.70
N VAL A 8 -24.67 67.89 -15.25
CA VAL A 8 -23.87 66.84 -15.90
C VAL A 8 -23.08 66.10 -14.82
N LEU A 9 -23.29 64.79 -14.72
CA LEU A 9 -22.59 63.91 -13.78
C LEU A 9 -21.39 63.28 -14.51
N ILE A 10 -20.18 63.75 -14.22
CA ILE A 10 -18.93 63.15 -14.70
C ILE A 10 -18.54 62.05 -13.71
N PHE A 11 -18.67 60.78 -14.13
CA PHE A 11 -18.10 59.65 -13.40
C PHE A 11 -16.59 59.61 -13.68
N GLY A 12 -15.79 60.13 -12.75
CA GLY A 12 -14.35 59.94 -12.74
C GLY A 12 -14.01 58.50 -12.33
N LEU A 13 -13.45 57.73 -13.27
CA LEU A 13 -12.84 56.44 -12.99
C LEU A 13 -11.50 56.68 -12.27
N LEU A 14 -11.53 56.76 -10.94
CA LEU A 14 -10.32 56.68 -10.11
C LEU A 14 -9.87 55.22 -10.07
N CYS A 15 -9.04 54.82 -11.02
CA CYS A 15 -8.24 53.61 -10.92
C CYS A 15 -7.25 53.80 -9.76
N VAL A 16 -7.62 53.33 -8.57
CA VAL A 16 -6.69 53.15 -7.46
C VAL A 16 -5.76 52.00 -7.85
N PHE A 17 -4.59 52.34 -8.38
CA PHE A 17 -3.47 51.41 -8.46
C PHE A 17 -3.10 51.01 -7.02
N GLN A 18 -3.54 49.83 -6.59
CA GLN A 18 -2.91 49.17 -5.45
C GLN A 18 -1.54 48.67 -5.93
N PRO A 19 -0.41 49.14 -5.38
CA PRO A 19 0.86 48.50 -5.64
C PRO A 19 0.83 47.14 -4.96
N SER A 20 0.64 46.09 -5.75
CA SER A 20 1.04 44.74 -5.37
C SER A 20 2.50 44.85 -4.92
N HIS A 21 2.76 44.65 -3.63
CA HIS A 21 4.11 44.58 -3.11
C HIS A 21 4.70 43.24 -3.57
N SER A 22 5.17 43.20 -4.81
CA SER A 22 6.13 42.20 -5.25
C SER A 22 7.38 42.42 -4.43
N SER A 23 7.70 41.47 -3.55
CA SER A 23 9.04 41.32 -2.99
C SER A 23 10.05 41.44 -4.13
N SER A 24 10.93 42.44 -4.08
CA SER A 24 11.86 42.79 -5.15
C SER A 24 13.19 42.04 -5.04
N ASP A 25 13.20 40.82 -4.50
CA ASP A 25 14.37 39.92 -4.58
C ASP A 25 14.28 39.11 -5.89
N ASN A 26 14.35 39.82 -7.02
CA ASN A 26 14.39 39.24 -8.37
C ASN A 26 15.80 38.73 -8.74
N ASP A 27 16.40 37.90 -7.89
CA ASP A 27 17.58 37.12 -8.27
C ASP A 27 17.20 35.63 -8.37
N PHE A 28 16.34 35.31 -9.34
CA PHE A 28 16.03 33.93 -9.75
C PHE A 28 17.20 33.23 -10.46
N THR A 29 18.42 33.79 -10.43
CA THR A 29 19.60 33.16 -11.06
C THR A 29 19.94 31.81 -10.44
N LYS A 30 19.48 31.54 -9.20
CA LYS A 30 19.72 30.27 -8.51
C LYS A 30 18.44 29.69 -7.89
N VAL A 31 18.04 28.52 -8.39
CA VAL A 31 16.97 27.70 -7.79
C VAL A 31 17.52 26.93 -6.60
N ARG A 32 16.87 27.08 -5.44
CA ARG A 32 17.08 26.28 -4.23
C ARG A 32 15.79 25.55 -3.95
N ALA A 33 15.81 24.24 -4.10
CA ALA A 33 14.61 23.41 -4.02
C ALA A 33 14.73 22.32 -2.97
N VAL A 34 13.59 21.93 -2.39
CA VAL A 34 13.45 20.73 -1.56
C VAL A 34 12.35 19.84 -2.10
N ASN A 35 12.42 18.55 -1.76
CA ASN A 35 11.37 17.57 -2.07
C ASN A 35 10.54 17.33 -0.82
N LEU A 36 9.22 17.50 -0.92
CA LEU A 36 8.26 17.22 0.15
C LEU A 36 7.82 15.75 0.08
N GLY A 37 8.80 14.85 0.11
CA GLY A 37 8.60 13.39 0.12
C GLY A 37 7.88 12.93 1.38
N GLY A 38 7.13 11.84 1.28
CA GLY A 38 6.34 11.31 2.39
C GLY A 38 5.08 12.09 2.75
N TRP A 39 4.75 13.20 2.06
CA TRP A 39 3.56 14.01 2.36
C TRP A 39 2.27 13.51 1.69
N LEU A 40 2.08 13.80 0.40
CA LEU A 40 0.89 13.38 -0.36
C LEU A 40 0.99 11.96 -0.90
N VAL A 41 2.22 11.48 -1.06
CA VAL A 41 2.58 10.08 -1.30
C VAL A 41 3.37 9.64 -0.08
N VAL A 42 2.85 8.64 0.65
CA VAL A 42 3.46 8.16 1.89
C VAL A 42 4.53 7.11 1.56
N GLU A 43 5.58 7.11 2.37
CA GLU A 43 6.70 6.20 2.21
C GLU A 43 7.11 5.68 3.59
N GLY A 44 7.05 4.37 3.80
CA GLY A 44 7.33 3.76 5.09
C GLY A 44 8.76 3.96 5.56
N TRP A 45 9.71 4.22 4.67
CA TRP A 45 11.09 4.57 5.07
C TRP A 45 11.23 6.03 5.55
N ILE A 46 10.33 6.93 5.16
CA ILE A 46 10.27 8.32 5.65
C ILE A 46 9.45 8.41 6.94
N LYS A 47 8.28 7.77 6.96
CA LYS A 47 7.38 7.75 8.11
C LYS A 47 6.91 6.32 8.43
N PRO A 48 7.78 5.50 9.06
CA PRO A 48 7.45 4.11 9.40
C PRO A 48 6.21 3.99 10.29
N ALA A 49 6.07 4.92 11.24
CA ALA A 49 4.99 4.93 12.23
C ALA A 49 3.56 4.98 11.65
N LEU A 50 3.40 5.31 10.35
CA LEU A 50 2.10 5.18 9.70
C LEU A 50 1.64 3.73 9.58
N PHE A 51 2.56 2.76 9.54
CA PHE A 51 2.30 1.35 9.24
C PHE A 51 2.23 0.47 10.50
N ASP A 52 2.69 0.97 11.66
CA ASP A 52 2.82 0.19 12.91
C ASP A 52 1.47 -0.38 13.43
N GLY A 53 0.36 0.28 13.11
CA GLY A 53 -0.97 -0.13 13.55
C GLY A 53 -1.65 -1.18 12.66
N ILE A 54 -1.02 -1.60 11.56
CA ILE A 54 -1.63 -2.53 10.61
C ILE A 54 -1.61 -3.96 11.20
N PRO A 55 -2.76 -4.64 11.35
CA PRO A 55 -2.79 -6.05 11.77
C PRO A 55 -1.96 -6.92 10.83
N ASN A 56 -1.12 -7.82 11.33
CA ASN A 56 -0.21 -8.61 10.50
C ASN A 56 0.60 -7.72 9.52
N GLY A 57 1.14 -6.61 10.01
CA GLY A 57 1.88 -5.61 9.21
C GLY A 57 3.21 -6.11 8.62
N ASP A 58 3.65 -7.31 8.99
CA ASP A 58 4.76 -8.02 8.34
C ASP A 58 4.30 -8.80 7.08
N MET A 59 2.99 -8.98 6.91
CA MET A 59 2.31 -9.63 5.78
C MET A 59 1.48 -8.62 4.97
N LEU A 60 2.08 -7.49 4.57
CA LEU A 60 1.43 -6.54 3.66
C LEU A 60 1.38 -7.10 2.24
N ASP A 61 0.51 -6.49 1.41
CA ASP A 61 0.41 -6.87 0.02
C ASP A 61 1.76 -6.73 -0.72
N GLY A 62 2.18 -7.82 -1.35
CA GLY A 62 3.44 -7.95 -2.05
C GLY A 62 4.61 -8.43 -1.19
N THR A 63 4.42 -8.68 0.12
CA THR A 63 5.43 -9.36 0.96
C THR A 63 5.82 -10.69 0.33
N GLN A 64 7.12 -10.95 0.23
CA GLN A 64 7.65 -12.22 -0.28
C GLN A 64 7.90 -13.17 0.88
N VAL A 65 7.36 -14.38 0.77
CA VAL A 65 7.44 -15.41 1.79
C VAL A 65 7.92 -16.74 1.20
N GLN A 66 8.54 -17.55 2.05
CA GLN A 66 8.85 -18.95 1.80
C GLN A 66 8.19 -19.80 2.87
N LEU A 67 7.69 -20.97 2.48
CA LEU A 67 7.00 -21.90 3.37
C LEU A 67 7.79 -23.21 3.45
N LYS A 68 8.23 -23.56 4.65
CA LYS A 68 8.91 -24.84 4.92
C LYS A 68 7.99 -25.74 5.73
N SER A 69 7.73 -26.96 5.25
CA SER A 69 7.01 -27.94 6.05
C SER A 69 7.81 -28.34 7.28
N VAL A 70 7.16 -28.32 8.46
CA VAL A 70 7.79 -28.77 9.70
C VAL A 70 8.02 -30.29 9.68
N GLY A 71 7.08 -31.06 9.13
CA GLY A 71 7.09 -32.52 9.16
C GLY A 71 8.12 -33.14 8.23
N VAL A 72 8.20 -32.67 6.99
CA VAL A 72 9.14 -33.22 5.99
C VAL A 72 10.42 -32.39 5.82
N GLN A 73 10.50 -31.20 6.44
CA GLN A 73 11.65 -30.28 6.36
C GLN A 73 12.01 -29.84 4.93
N LYS A 74 11.01 -29.79 4.04
CA LYS A 74 11.13 -29.34 2.64
C LYS A 74 10.31 -28.08 2.40
N TYR A 75 10.72 -27.29 1.41
CA TYR A 75 10.02 -26.07 1.00
C TYR A 75 8.92 -26.35 -0.01
N VAL A 76 7.82 -25.60 0.10
CA VAL A 76 6.76 -25.54 -0.91
C VAL A 76 7.33 -24.86 -2.15
N SER A 77 7.19 -25.49 -3.31
CA SER A 77 7.76 -25.05 -4.59
C SER A 77 6.72 -25.06 -5.70
N ALA A 78 6.59 -23.94 -6.40
CA ALA A 78 5.92 -23.87 -7.69
C ALA A 78 6.97 -24.07 -8.80
N ALA A 79 7.27 -25.33 -9.12
CA ALA A 79 8.30 -25.68 -10.09
C ALA A 79 8.09 -24.96 -11.44
N GLY A 80 9.16 -24.42 -12.03
CA GLY A 80 9.08 -23.59 -13.23
C GLY A 80 8.54 -22.17 -12.98
N GLY A 81 8.31 -21.78 -11.72
CA GLY A 81 7.77 -20.48 -11.31
C GLY A 81 6.24 -20.42 -11.25
N GLY A 82 5.55 -21.51 -11.60
CA GLY A 82 4.09 -21.57 -11.72
C GLY A 82 3.64 -22.27 -13.01
N GLY A 83 2.33 -22.32 -13.24
CA GLY A 83 1.71 -22.96 -14.40
C GLY A 83 1.47 -24.48 -14.26
N GLY A 84 1.64 -25.05 -13.07
CA GLY A 84 1.55 -26.49 -12.85
C GLY A 84 1.26 -26.90 -11.40
N SER A 85 1.58 -28.15 -11.06
CA SER A 85 1.45 -28.68 -9.70
C SER A 85 2.45 -28.05 -8.74
N VAL A 86 2.09 -27.93 -7.47
CA VAL A 86 2.96 -27.42 -6.41
C VAL A 86 3.45 -28.59 -5.58
N ALA A 87 4.76 -28.67 -5.37
CA ALA A 87 5.42 -29.76 -4.66
C ALA A 87 6.01 -29.28 -3.32
N VAL A 88 6.36 -30.22 -2.43
CA VAL A 88 7.08 -29.92 -1.19
C VAL A 88 8.35 -30.76 -1.11
N ASP A 89 9.32 -30.46 -1.96
CA ASP A 89 10.46 -31.35 -2.25
C ASP A 89 11.84 -30.70 -2.15
N GLN A 90 11.92 -29.37 -2.03
CA GLN A 90 13.20 -28.64 -2.03
C GLN A 90 13.83 -28.55 -0.65
N ASP A 91 15.15 -28.80 -0.56
CA ASP A 91 15.95 -28.62 0.67
C ASP A 91 16.31 -27.16 0.94
N VAL A 92 16.47 -26.37 -0.12
CA VAL A 92 16.90 -24.98 -0.07
C VAL A 92 15.95 -24.16 -0.92
N ALA A 93 15.43 -23.09 -0.34
CA ALA A 93 14.55 -22.19 -1.06
C ALA A 93 15.30 -21.21 -1.96
N SER A 94 14.76 -20.99 -3.14
CA SER A 94 15.20 -19.98 -4.09
C SER A 94 13.98 -19.30 -4.72
N SER A 95 14.00 -19.02 -6.02
CA SER A 95 12.97 -18.25 -6.69
C SER A 95 11.63 -18.99 -6.85
N TRP A 96 11.60 -20.32 -6.93
CA TRP A 96 10.37 -21.10 -7.11
C TRP A 96 9.63 -21.41 -5.81
N GLU A 97 10.33 -21.30 -4.69
CA GLU A 97 9.78 -21.48 -3.33
C GLU A 97 9.35 -20.14 -2.70
N THR A 98 9.60 -19.03 -3.41
CA THR A 98 9.26 -17.68 -2.96
C THR A 98 7.96 -17.22 -3.58
N PHE A 99 6.96 -16.95 -2.73
CA PHE A 99 5.63 -16.49 -3.12
C PHE A 99 5.42 -15.05 -2.68
N LYS A 100 4.72 -14.26 -3.48
CA LYS A 100 4.21 -12.96 -3.06
C LYS A 100 2.85 -13.14 -2.41
N LEU A 101 2.67 -12.57 -1.23
CA LEU A 101 1.37 -12.48 -0.58
C LEU A 101 0.51 -11.46 -1.32
N TRP A 102 -0.69 -11.87 -1.68
CA TRP A 102 -1.77 -10.98 -2.08
C TRP A 102 -2.71 -10.88 -0.89
N ARG A 103 -2.84 -9.68 -0.34
CA ARG A 103 -3.57 -9.48 0.91
C ARG A 103 -5.02 -9.12 0.62
N VAL A 104 -5.93 -10.03 0.97
CA VAL A 104 -7.38 -9.85 0.77
C VAL A 104 -8.00 -9.14 1.97
N SER A 105 -7.62 -9.56 3.19
CA SER A 105 -8.06 -8.95 4.45
C SER A 105 -6.94 -9.04 5.50
N ASP A 106 -7.27 -8.83 6.78
CA ASP A 106 -6.31 -8.99 7.88
C ASP A 106 -5.91 -10.45 8.14
N SER A 107 -6.73 -11.40 7.70
CA SER A 107 -6.60 -12.83 7.96
C SER A 107 -6.64 -13.67 6.69
N GLU A 108 -7.09 -13.13 5.56
CA GLU A 108 -7.18 -13.81 4.28
C GLU A 108 -6.08 -13.37 3.31
N PHE A 109 -5.41 -14.37 2.74
CA PHE A 109 -4.28 -14.20 1.86
C PHE A 109 -4.35 -15.16 0.69
N GLN A 110 -3.73 -14.76 -0.42
CA GLN A 110 -3.47 -15.61 -1.56
C GLN A 110 -1.96 -15.62 -1.81
N PHE A 111 -1.44 -16.72 -2.34
CA PHE A 111 -0.01 -16.90 -2.59
C PHE A 111 0.23 -16.88 -4.09
N ARG A 112 0.92 -15.84 -4.57
CA ARG A 112 1.24 -15.66 -5.98
C ARG A 112 2.65 -16.14 -6.27
N SER A 113 2.78 -17.09 -7.20
CA SER A 113 4.04 -17.64 -7.66
C SER A 113 4.85 -16.61 -8.48
N LEU A 114 6.10 -16.96 -8.80
CA LEU A 114 7.03 -16.11 -9.55
C LEU A 114 6.48 -15.69 -10.93
N SER A 115 5.87 -16.64 -11.65
CA SER A 115 5.28 -16.45 -12.98
C SER A 115 3.88 -15.82 -12.93
N GLY A 116 3.38 -15.52 -11.74
CA GLY A 116 2.18 -14.73 -11.52
C GLY A 116 0.90 -15.51 -11.26
N GLN A 117 0.97 -16.85 -11.23
CA GLN A 117 -0.17 -17.72 -10.92
C GLN A 117 -0.40 -17.82 -9.41
N PHE A 118 -1.60 -18.20 -8.98
CA PHE A 118 -1.96 -18.32 -7.57
C PHE A 118 -2.05 -19.78 -7.11
N LEU A 119 -1.59 -20.05 -5.88
CA LEU A 119 -1.83 -21.33 -5.23
C LEU A 119 -3.33 -21.61 -5.19
N THR A 120 -3.73 -22.73 -5.74
CA THR A 120 -5.11 -23.09 -6.05
C THR A 120 -5.43 -24.43 -5.40
N ARG A 121 -6.55 -24.47 -4.66
CA ARG A 121 -7.15 -25.71 -4.20
C ARG A 121 -7.89 -26.39 -5.35
N SER A 122 -7.36 -27.52 -5.80
CA SER A 122 -7.98 -28.35 -6.84
C SER A 122 -9.05 -29.30 -6.27
N ASN A 123 -9.85 -29.91 -7.14
CA ASN A 123 -10.90 -30.87 -6.74
C ASN A 123 -10.34 -32.24 -6.30
N ASP A 124 -9.12 -32.57 -6.68
CA ASP A 124 -8.39 -33.80 -6.31
C ASP A 124 -7.57 -33.64 -5.01
N ASP A 125 -7.86 -32.59 -4.25
CA ASP A 125 -7.15 -32.15 -3.05
C ASP A 125 -5.70 -31.72 -3.25
N VAL A 126 -5.12 -31.79 -4.45
CA VAL A 126 -3.72 -31.41 -4.70
C VAL A 126 -3.63 -29.92 -5.01
N ILE A 127 -2.67 -29.24 -4.36
CA ILE A 127 -2.43 -27.82 -4.62
C ILE A 127 -1.69 -27.63 -5.93
N SER A 128 -2.19 -26.71 -6.74
CA SER A 128 -1.59 -26.29 -8.01
C SER A 128 -1.36 -24.78 -8.04
N ALA A 129 -0.68 -24.27 -9.06
CA ALA A 129 -0.45 -22.85 -9.27
C ALA A 129 -0.69 -22.51 -10.75
N THR A 130 -1.93 -22.65 -11.24
CA THR A 130 -2.24 -22.52 -12.67
C THR A 130 -3.09 -21.31 -13.04
N THR A 131 -3.79 -20.69 -12.09
CA THR A 131 -4.68 -19.55 -12.37
C THR A 131 -3.97 -18.21 -12.23
N ASP A 132 -4.22 -17.28 -13.15
CA ASP A 132 -3.72 -15.90 -13.08
C ASP A 132 -4.75 -14.94 -12.43
N SER A 133 -5.96 -15.43 -12.15
CA SER A 133 -7.05 -14.66 -11.53
C SER A 133 -7.57 -15.41 -10.32
N PRO A 134 -7.35 -14.89 -9.11
CA PRO A 134 -7.70 -15.61 -7.90
C PRO A 134 -9.18 -15.38 -7.52
N GLY A 135 -9.75 -16.37 -6.85
CA GLY A 135 -11.06 -16.30 -6.20
C GLY A 135 -11.07 -17.14 -4.91
N ASP A 136 -12.21 -17.73 -4.59
CA ASP A 136 -12.40 -18.47 -3.33
C ASP A 136 -11.48 -19.70 -3.19
N SER A 137 -11.06 -20.32 -4.30
CA SER A 137 -10.19 -21.52 -4.26
C SER A 137 -8.70 -21.17 -4.08
N GLU A 138 -8.34 -19.90 -4.20
CA GLU A 138 -6.97 -19.39 -4.01
C GLU A 138 -6.83 -18.58 -2.71
N THR A 139 -7.93 -18.40 -1.98
CA THR A 139 -8.00 -17.58 -0.77
C THR A 139 -7.92 -18.48 0.45
N PHE A 140 -6.97 -18.19 1.33
CA PHE A 140 -6.67 -18.96 2.51
C PHE A 140 -6.65 -18.07 3.75
N PHE A 141 -7.13 -18.61 4.87
CA PHE A 141 -6.96 -18.02 6.18
C PHE A 141 -5.60 -18.43 6.76
N ILE A 142 -4.87 -17.47 7.33
CA ILE A 142 -3.57 -17.74 7.94
C ILE A 142 -3.67 -17.64 9.46
N GLU A 143 -3.50 -18.77 10.13
CA GLU A 143 -3.43 -18.86 11.59
C GLU A 143 -1.94 -18.94 11.99
N ARG A 144 -1.43 -18.02 12.83
CA ARG A 144 0.01 -17.94 13.18
C ARG A 144 0.30 -18.19 14.65
N ASN A 145 1.48 -18.75 14.90
CA ASN A 145 2.14 -18.79 16.20
C ASN A 145 3.64 -18.55 15.99
N ASN A 146 4.08 -17.30 16.17
CA ASN A 146 5.42 -16.83 15.82
C ASN A 146 5.76 -17.02 14.32
N SER A 147 6.79 -17.81 14.01
CA SER A 147 7.16 -18.18 12.63
C SER A 147 6.33 -19.34 12.08
N LEU A 148 5.61 -20.08 12.94
CA LEU A 148 4.76 -21.18 12.51
C LEU A 148 3.41 -20.67 12.03
N LEU A 149 2.85 -21.36 11.05
CA LEU A 149 1.51 -21.11 10.57
C LEU A 149 0.77 -22.40 10.20
N HIS A 150 -0.56 -22.27 10.21
CA HIS A 150 -1.50 -23.18 9.58
C HIS A 150 -2.21 -22.42 8.47
N ILE A 151 -2.36 -23.07 7.31
CA ILE A 151 -3.07 -22.50 6.15
C ILE A 151 -4.45 -23.16 6.11
N LYS A 152 -5.48 -22.40 6.43
CA LYS A 152 -6.85 -22.86 6.57
C LYS A 152 -7.70 -22.45 5.39
N LEU A 153 -8.64 -23.30 5.03
CA LEU A 153 -9.57 -23.13 3.94
C LEU A 153 -10.92 -22.63 4.46
N LEU A 154 -11.73 -22.07 3.56
CA LEU A 154 -13.09 -21.61 3.86
C LEU A 154 -14.01 -22.71 4.43
N ASN A 155 -13.81 -23.96 4.01
CA ASN A 155 -14.56 -25.11 4.52
C ASN A 155 -14.09 -25.58 5.91
N GLY A 156 -13.08 -24.93 6.50
CA GLY A 156 -12.49 -25.27 7.80
C GLY A 156 -11.41 -26.34 7.78
N SER A 157 -11.10 -26.94 6.62
CA SER A 157 -9.94 -27.84 6.48
C SER A 157 -8.63 -27.04 6.38
N TYR A 158 -7.51 -27.74 6.46
CA TYR A 158 -6.17 -27.18 6.42
C TYR A 158 -5.36 -27.78 5.28
N LEU A 159 -4.39 -27.00 4.80
CA LEU A 159 -3.34 -27.53 3.93
C LEU A 159 -2.39 -28.41 4.74
N GLN A 160 -1.94 -29.50 4.12
CA GLN A 160 -0.96 -30.41 4.69
C GLN A 160 -0.01 -30.97 3.63
N VAL A 161 1.10 -31.53 4.11
CA VAL A 161 2.01 -32.33 3.29
C VAL A 161 1.79 -33.80 3.59
N THR A 162 1.62 -34.62 2.55
CA THR A 162 1.53 -36.07 2.71
C THR A 162 2.91 -36.70 2.84
N ASN A 163 2.98 -37.96 3.28
CA ASN A 163 4.25 -38.72 3.33
C ASN A 163 4.95 -38.87 1.96
N ASN A 164 4.23 -38.61 0.85
CA ASN A 164 4.77 -38.62 -0.51
C ASN A 164 5.14 -37.21 -0.99
N ASN A 165 5.32 -36.25 -0.08
CA ASN A 165 5.66 -34.85 -0.37
C ASN A 165 4.63 -34.11 -1.24
N GLN A 166 3.37 -34.56 -1.25
CA GLN A 166 2.31 -33.87 -1.96
C GLN A 166 1.68 -32.80 -1.08
N PHE A 167 1.51 -31.60 -1.64
CA PHE A 167 0.81 -30.52 -0.96
C PHE A 167 -0.69 -30.65 -1.20
N THR A 168 -1.48 -30.83 -0.13
CA THR A 168 -2.89 -31.20 -0.23
C THR A 168 -3.80 -30.40 0.70
N SER A 169 -5.12 -30.39 0.43
CA SER A 169 -6.12 -29.56 1.13
C SER A 169 -7.09 -30.30 2.06
N ASN A 170 -6.80 -31.54 2.41
CA ASN A 170 -7.77 -32.45 3.05
C ASN A 170 -7.52 -32.74 4.53
N TYR A 171 -6.73 -31.93 5.24
CA TYR A 171 -6.57 -32.07 6.69
C TYR A 171 -7.80 -31.51 7.42
N ARG A 172 -8.62 -32.37 8.02
CA ARG A 172 -9.98 -32.00 8.50
C ARG A 172 -10.10 -31.59 9.96
N SER A 173 -9.10 -31.88 10.79
CA SER A 173 -9.08 -31.49 12.20
C SER A 173 -8.38 -30.16 12.41
N GLN A 174 -8.53 -29.52 13.58
CA GLN A 174 -7.64 -28.43 13.97
C GLN A 174 -6.25 -29.01 14.24
N PRO A 175 -5.20 -28.62 13.48
CA PRO A 175 -3.85 -29.08 13.75
C PRO A 175 -3.30 -28.46 15.03
N GLY A 176 -2.53 -29.25 15.78
CA GLY A 176 -1.70 -28.73 16.85
C GLY A 176 -0.41 -28.12 16.30
N TRP A 177 0.25 -27.24 17.06
CA TRP A 177 1.54 -26.64 16.65
C TRP A 177 2.70 -27.63 16.57
N GLY A 178 2.53 -28.84 17.12
CA GLY A 178 3.45 -29.97 16.95
C GLY A 178 3.08 -30.92 15.81
N ASP A 179 1.96 -30.69 15.11
CA ASP A 179 1.58 -31.49 13.95
C ASP A 179 2.44 -31.08 12.74
N GLY A 180 3.51 -31.82 12.50
CA GLY A 180 4.46 -31.48 11.45
C GLY A 180 3.84 -31.45 10.04
N MET A 181 2.76 -32.19 9.76
CA MET A 181 2.27 -32.33 8.39
C MET A 181 1.38 -31.17 7.96
N ALA A 182 0.61 -30.60 8.88
CA ALA A 182 -0.22 -29.41 8.63
C ALA A 182 0.45 -28.09 9.09
N THR A 183 1.61 -28.16 9.75
CA THR A 183 2.35 -26.98 10.22
C THR A 183 3.49 -26.60 9.29
N PHE A 184 3.57 -25.32 8.98
CA PHE A 184 4.62 -24.73 8.15
C PHE A 184 5.35 -23.64 8.92
N GLU A 185 6.65 -23.55 8.75
CA GLU A 185 7.43 -22.38 9.11
C GLU A 185 7.43 -21.40 7.93
N MET A 186 7.05 -20.15 8.20
CA MET A 186 7.07 -19.07 7.22
C MET A 186 8.27 -18.16 7.46
N THR A 187 9.06 -17.99 6.42
CA THR A 187 10.14 -16.99 6.38
C THR A 187 9.72 -15.82 5.51
N ILE A 188 9.79 -14.61 6.06
CA ILE A 188 9.63 -13.37 5.28
C ILE A 188 10.97 -13.06 4.61
N VAL A 189 11.01 -13.19 3.29
CA VAL A 189 12.21 -12.95 2.48
C VAL A 189 12.38 -11.47 2.18
N ALA A 190 11.27 -10.78 1.88
CA ALA A 190 11.28 -9.36 1.58
C ALA A 190 9.94 -8.72 1.96
N ASN A 191 10.00 -7.60 2.69
CA ASN A 191 8.85 -6.76 3.00
C ASN A 191 9.29 -5.29 2.86
N TYR A 192 9.49 -4.84 1.63
CA TYR A 192 10.03 -3.51 1.33
C TYR A 192 8.99 -2.54 0.77
N LEU A 193 7.77 -3.02 0.49
CA LEU A 193 6.70 -2.23 -0.10
C LEU A 193 5.90 -1.57 1.03
N HIS A 194 6.12 -0.29 1.24
CA HIS A 194 5.40 0.50 2.24
C HIS A 194 4.99 1.85 1.63
N GLY A 195 3.96 1.85 0.79
CA GLY A 195 3.38 3.05 0.19
C GLY A 195 1.88 3.18 0.45
N ASP A 196 1.23 4.15 -0.20
CA ASP A 196 -0.22 4.38 -0.07
C ASP A 196 -1.04 3.11 -0.34
N TYR A 197 -0.63 2.28 -1.30
CA TYR A 197 -1.33 1.03 -1.60
C TYR A 197 -1.30 0.07 -0.41
N GLN A 198 -0.11 -0.26 0.12
CA GLN A 198 0.02 -1.17 1.26
C GLN A 198 -0.62 -0.62 2.53
N LEU A 199 -0.52 0.69 2.76
CA LEU A 199 -1.18 1.33 3.90
C LEU A 199 -2.70 1.18 3.79
N ALA A 200 -3.26 1.52 2.62
CA ALA A 200 -4.69 1.54 2.44
C ALA A 200 -5.31 0.13 2.36
N ASN A 201 -4.64 -0.83 1.71
CA ASN A 201 -5.02 -2.24 1.74
C ASN A 201 -4.89 -2.83 3.15
N GLY A 202 -3.82 -2.50 3.88
CA GLY A 202 -3.55 -3.04 5.21
C GLY A 202 -4.55 -2.59 6.29
N TYR A 203 -4.86 -1.30 6.35
CA TYR A 203 -5.86 -0.74 7.29
C TYR A 203 -7.32 -0.89 6.82
N GLY A 204 -7.54 -1.10 5.53
CA GLY A 204 -8.85 -0.98 4.92
C GLY A 204 -9.33 0.49 4.82
N PRO A 205 -10.46 0.72 4.13
CA PRO A 205 -10.85 2.05 3.64
C PRO A 205 -11.13 3.07 4.75
N VAL A 206 -11.73 2.64 5.86
CA VAL A 206 -12.15 3.54 6.95
C VAL A 206 -10.95 4.05 7.74
N GLN A 207 -10.11 3.13 8.23
CA GLN A 207 -8.96 3.48 9.06
C GLN A 207 -7.86 4.15 8.22
N ALA A 208 -7.61 3.69 6.99
CA ALA A 208 -6.67 4.34 6.08
C ALA A 208 -7.05 5.80 5.81
N LYS A 209 -8.35 6.09 5.61
CA LYS A 209 -8.84 7.46 5.45
C LYS A 209 -8.52 8.34 6.66
N SER A 210 -8.74 7.84 7.87
CA SER A 210 -8.40 8.56 9.09
C SER A 210 -6.89 8.82 9.18
N VAL A 211 -6.06 7.78 9.01
CA VAL A 211 -4.60 7.87 9.12
C VAL A 211 -4.01 8.85 8.11
N LEU A 212 -4.39 8.72 6.83
CA LEU A 212 -3.87 9.57 5.75
C LEU A 212 -4.37 11.01 5.86
N THR A 213 -5.63 11.22 6.29
CA THR A 213 -6.17 12.56 6.51
C THR A 213 -5.37 13.30 7.59
N GLU A 214 -5.13 12.67 8.73
CA GLU A 214 -4.39 13.29 9.83
C GLU A 214 -2.91 13.49 9.49
N HIS A 215 -2.29 12.54 8.79
CA HIS A 215 -0.93 12.68 8.27
C HIS A 215 -0.81 13.89 7.33
N ARG A 216 -1.65 13.97 6.28
CA ARG A 216 -1.58 15.06 5.29
C ARG A 216 -1.84 16.44 5.91
N LYS A 217 -2.70 16.52 6.94
CA LYS A 217 -2.96 17.76 7.68
C LYS A 217 -1.80 18.24 8.55
N SER A 218 -1.00 17.31 9.10
CA SER A 218 -0.01 17.63 10.14
C SER A 218 1.44 17.52 9.69
N PHE A 219 1.72 16.78 8.62
CA PHE A 219 3.09 16.47 8.19
C PHE A 219 3.79 17.64 7.51
N VAL A 220 3.09 18.36 6.64
CA VAL A 220 3.55 19.63 6.04
C VAL A 220 2.46 20.67 6.23
N THR A 221 2.86 21.85 6.70
CA THR A 221 1.98 22.96 7.06
C THR A 221 2.50 24.27 6.46
N VAL A 222 1.68 25.33 6.55
CA VAL A 222 2.08 26.68 6.14
C VAL A 222 3.35 27.18 6.86
N LYS A 223 3.60 26.72 8.09
CA LYS A 223 4.80 27.10 8.85
C LYS A 223 6.07 26.57 8.19
N ASP A 224 6.00 25.39 7.58
CA ASP A 224 7.13 24.80 6.85
C ASP A 224 7.44 25.63 5.60
N PHE A 225 6.42 26.06 4.85
CA PHE A 225 6.59 26.98 3.71
C PHE A 225 7.23 28.31 4.13
N HIS A 226 6.79 28.88 5.26
CA HIS A 226 7.41 30.09 5.79
C HIS A 226 8.89 29.88 6.14
N LEU A 227 9.23 28.75 6.79
CA LEU A 227 10.61 28.38 7.11
C LEU A 227 11.48 28.19 5.86
N LEU A 228 10.95 27.53 4.81
CA LEU A 228 11.65 27.37 3.53
C LEU A 228 11.97 28.73 2.91
N SER A 229 10.99 29.62 2.86
CA SER A 229 11.15 30.98 2.34
C SER A 229 12.21 31.77 3.13
N GLN A 230 12.14 31.77 4.47
CA GLN A 230 13.15 32.38 5.34
C GLN A 230 14.55 31.79 5.13
N SER A 231 14.63 30.50 4.77
CA SER A 231 15.87 29.80 4.45
C SER A 231 16.36 30.00 3.01
N LYS A 232 15.75 30.92 2.26
CA LYS A 232 16.07 31.22 0.84
C LYS A 232 15.86 30.03 -0.11
N ILE A 233 14.96 29.11 0.24
CA ILE A 233 14.45 28.04 -0.63
C ILE A 233 13.27 28.62 -1.40
N ASN A 234 13.32 28.56 -2.73
CA ASN A 234 12.38 29.23 -3.64
C ASN A 234 11.63 28.26 -4.57
N ALA A 235 11.78 26.96 -4.36
CA ALA A 235 11.03 25.93 -5.07
C ALA A 235 10.78 24.70 -4.19
N VAL A 236 9.66 24.02 -4.41
CA VAL A 236 9.36 22.72 -3.81
C VAL A 236 8.91 21.73 -4.87
N ARG A 237 9.34 20.48 -4.73
CA ARG A 237 8.81 19.36 -5.51
C ARG A 237 7.85 18.59 -4.62
N ILE A 238 6.61 18.43 -5.05
CA ILE A 238 5.59 17.66 -4.35
C ILE A 238 5.33 16.37 -5.15
N PRO A 239 5.67 15.18 -4.63
CA PRO A 239 5.21 13.93 -5.23
C PRO A 239 3.68 13.84 -5.16
N VAL A 240 3.06 13.51 -6.28
CA VAL A 240 1.62 13.31 -6.40
C VAL A 240 1.35 11.90 -6.94
N GLY A 241 0.48 11.16 -6.25
CA GLY A 241 0.02 9.86 -6.70
C GLY A 241 -0.99 10.01 -7.84
N TRP A 242 -0.98 9.12 -8.83
CA TRP A 242 -1.87 9.18 -9.98
C TRP A 242 -3.36 9.18 -9.59
N TRP A 243 -3.70 8.58 -8.45
CA TRP A 243 -5.07 8.47 -7.92
C TRP A 243 -5.68 9.83 -7.57
N ILE A 244 -4.86 10.88 -7.36
CA ILE A 244 -5.35 12.23 -7.09
C ILE A 244 -6.25 12.78 -8.19
N ALA A 245 -6.10 12.29 -9.42
CA ALA A 245 -6.92 12.67 -10.57
C ALA A 245 -8.41 12.26 -10.41
N TYR A 246 -8.69 11.38 -9.46
CA TYR A 246 -10.02 10.85 -9.17
C TYR A 246 -10.55 11.31 -7.80
N ASP A 247 -9.91 12.29 -7.17
CA ASP A 247 -10.37 12.85 -5.90
C ASP A 247 -11.80 13.42 -6.04
N PRO A 248 -12.66 13.28 -5.00
CA PRO A 248 -12.36 12.71 -3.68
C PRO A 248 -12.47 11.18 -3.58
N ASP A 249 -12.87 10.50 -4.66
CA ASP A 249 -13.26 9.09 -4.67
C ASP A 249 -12.38 8.26 -5.64
N PRO A 250 -11.08 8.10 -5.34
CA PRO A 250 -10.18 7.31 -6.18
C PRO A 250 -10.52 5.82 -6.19
N PRO A 251 -10.03 5.08 -7.20
CA PRO A 251 -10.20 3.64 -7.25
C PRO A 251 -9.54 2.96 -6.04
N ALA A 252 -10.19 1.92 -5.54
CA ALA A 252 -9.68 1.13 -4.42
C ALA A 252 -8.28 0.52 -4.72
N PRO A 253 -7.41 0.36 -3.70
CA PRO A 253 -7.61 0.74 -2.31
C PRO A 253 -7.23 2.20 -2.00
N PHE A 254 -6.88 3.03 -3.00
CA PHE A 254 -6.38 4.38 -2.76
C PHE A 254 -7.40 5.25 -2.03
N VAL A 255 -6.89 6.24 -1.30
CA VAL A 255 -7.68 7.12 -0.43
C VAL A 255 -7.53 8.56 -0.88
N GLY A 256 -8.65 9.19 -1.19
CA GLY A 256 -8.69 10.56 -1.68
C GLY A 256 -8.44 11.63 -0.60
N GLY A 257 -8.53 12.89 -1.01
CA GLY A 257 -8.31 14.07 -0.17
C GLY A 257 -6.90 14.65 -0.28
N SER A 258 -6.09 14.17 -1.22
CA SER A 258 -4.77 14.73 -1.51
C SER A 258 -4.89 16.05 -2.28
N LEU A 259 -5.94 16.24 -3.09
CA LEU A 259 -6.15 17.45 -3.90
C LEU A 259 -6.33 18.71 -3.03
N ASP A 260 -7.16 18.64 -1.98
CA ASP A 260 -7.32 19.77 -1.04
C ASP A 260 -5.99 20.17 -0.37
N ASN A 261 -5.14 19.19 -0.03
CA ASN A 261 -3.82 19.47 0.55
C ASN A 261 -2.87 20.09 -0.48
N LEU A 262 -2.95 19.66 -1.75
CA LEU A 262 -2.16 20.21 -2.84
C LEU A 262 -2.58 21.66 -3.14
N ASP A 263 -3.88 21.95 -3.16
CA ASP A 263 -4.41 23.31 -3.33
C ASP A 263 -3.93 24.24 -2.22
N ARG A 264 -3.92 23.77 -0.96
CA ARG A 264 -3.33 24.52 0.16
C ARG A 264 -1.84 24.80 -0.05
N ALA A 265 -1.09 23.84 -0.59
CA ALA A 265 0.33 24.04 -0.91
C ALA A 265 0.54 25.20 -1.89
N PHE A 266 -0.30 25.30 -2.93
CA PHE A 266 -0.23 26.41 -3.89
C PHE A 266 -0.54 27.75 -3.24
N HIS A 267 -1.50 27.81 -2.30
CA HIS A 267 -1.79 29.03 -1.55
C HIS A 267 -0.65 29.42 -0.62
N TRP A 268 0.02 28.45 0.02
CA TRP A 268 1.16 28.71 0.91
C TRP A 268 2.44 29.13 0.17
N ALA A 269 2.54 28.81 -1.12
CA ALA A 269 3.70 29.11 -1.96
C ALA A 269 3.67 30.49 -2.63
N GLN A 270 2.60 31.28 -2.42
CA GLN A 270 2.49 32.67 -2.88
C GLN A 270 3.38 33.60 -2.06
#